data_AF-A0A383DK94-F1
#
_entry.id   AF-A0A383DK94-F1
#
_cell.length_a   1.000
_cell.length_b   1.000
_cell.length_c   1.000
_cell.angle_alpha   90.00
_cell.angle_beta   90.00
_cell.angle_gamma   90.00
#
_symmetry.space_group_name_H-M   'P 1'
#
loop_
_entity.id
_entity.type
_entity.pdbx_description
1 polymer ?
#
loop_
_entity_poly.entity_id
_entity_poly.type
_entity_poly.pdbx_seq_one_letter_code
_entity_poly.pdbx_strand_id
1 'polypeptide(L)'
;MSQETPQGFIDVHAHIAPTSFLKEAQKSAKAFGVQVEETDAGHALTFPGLPTLRAAGGSLSDLVARSEWMQEQGVGSQYIAAWL
;
A
#
# COMPACT_ATOMS: atom_id res chain seq x y z
N MET A 1 -4.70 -8.52 29.56
CA MET A 1 -4.70 -7.20 28.91
C MET A 1 -6.08 -7.02 28.28
N SER A 2 -6.87 -6.08 28.78
CA SER A 2 -8.15 -5.72 28.16
C SER A 2 -7.87 -5.09 26.79
N GLN A 3 -8.44 -5.65 25.73
CA GLN A 3 -8.44 -4.97 24.43
C GLN A 3 -9.36 -3.76 24.58
N GLU A 4 -8.79 -2.56 24.54
CA GLU A 4 -9.58 -1.33 24.42
C GLU A 4 -10.20 -1.29 23.02
N THR A 5 -11.51 -1.09 22.93
CA THR A 5 -12.19 -0.90 21.65
C THR A 5 -11.68 0.41 21.04
N PRO A 6 -11.09 0.38 19.84
CA PRO A 6 -10.57 1.59 19.20
C PRO A 6 -11.69 2.61 18.98
N GLN A 7 -11.52 3.85 19.46
CA GLN A 7 -12.44 4.95 19.15
C GLN A 7 -12.36 5.29 17.65
N GLY A 8 -13.52 5.36 16.97
CA GLY A 8 -13.62 5.74 15.55
C GLY A 8 -14.27 4.67 14.69
N PHE A 9 -14.27 4.88 13.37
CA PHE A 9 -14.81 3.89 12.42
C PHE A 9 -13.88 2.69 12.29
N ILE A 10 -14.46 1.51 12.08
CA ILE A 10 -13.74 0.31 11.69
C ILE A 10 -13.87 0.16 10.18
N ASP A 11 -12.75 0.30 9.47
CA ASP A 11 -12.65 -0.02 8.05
C ASP A 11 -12.19 -1.47 7.88
N VAL A 12 -13.02 -2.28 7.23
CA VAL A 12 -12.79 -3.72 7.05
C VAL A 12 -12.28 -4.07 5.65
N HIS A 13 -12.16 -3.10 4.75
CA HIS A 13 -11.75 -3.35 3.36
C HIS A 13 -10.73 -2.32 2.90
N ALA A 14 -9.48 -2.56 3.28
CA ALA A 14 -8.35 -1.78 2.81
C ALA A 14 -7.22 -2.67 2.34
N HIS A 15 -6.41 -2.13 1.44
CA HIS A 15 -5.23 -2.82 0.88
C HIS A 15 -3.97 -2.01 1.12
N ILE A 16 -2.83 -2.70 1.22
CA ILE A 16 -1.49 -2.12 1.35
C ILE A 16 -0.52 -2.77 0.37
N ALA A 17 0.37 -1.98 -0.22
CA ALA A 17 1.49 -2.43 -1.04
C ALA A 17 2.80 -1.99 -0.38
N PRO A 18 3.35 -2.76 0.58
CA PRO A 18 4.48 -2.32 1.39
C PRO A 18 5.70 -1.96 0.54
N THR A 19 6.43 -0.90 0.90
CA THR A 19 7.65 -0.49 0.18
C THR A 19 8.67 -1.62 0.04
N SER A 20 8.80 -2.48 1.05
CA SER A 20 9.68 -3.66 0.99
C SER A 20 9.25 -4.65 -0.09
N PHE A 21 7.95 -4.88 -0.26
CA PHE A 21 7.39 -5.72 -1.31
C PHE A 21 7.61 -5.10 -2.70
N LEU A 22 7.34 -3.81 -2.86
CA LEU A 22 7.54 -3.09 -4.13
C LEU A 22 9.01 -3.12 -4.58
N LYS A 23 9.95 -2.99 -3.65
CA LYS A 23 11.40 -3.13 -3.92
C LYS A 23 11.77 -4.54 -4.34
N GLU A 24 11.18 -5.57 -3.73
CA GLU A 24 11.42 -6.95 -4.15
C GLU A 24 10.80 -7.24 -5.53
N ALA A 25 9.60 -6.71 -5.81
CA ALA A 25 8.98 -6.80 -7.13
C ALA A 25 9.83 -6.12 -8.20
N GLN A 26 10.46 -4.98 -7.89
CA GLN A 26 11.42 -4.32 -8.77
C GLN A 26 12.67 -5.18 -9.01
N LYS A 27 13.24 -5.77 -7.97
CA LYS A 27 14.42 -6.64 -8.08
C LYS A 27 14.13 -7.90 -8.90
N SER A 28 12.95 -8.47 -8.71
CA SER A 28 12.50 -9.69 -9.38
C SER A 28 11.68 -9.42 -10.65
N ALA A 29 11.62 -8.17 -11.11
CA ALA A 29 10.81 -7.67 -12.23
C ALA A 29 10.87 -8.57 -13.47
N LYS A 30 12.09 -8.94 -13.88
CA LYS A 30 12.33 -9.79 -15.04
C LYS A 30 11.72 -11.19 -14.91
N ALA A 31 11.71 -11.77 -13.71
CA ALA A 31 11.15 -13.10 -13.47
C ALA A 31 9.62 -13.11 -13.53
N PHE A 32 8.98 -12.00 -13.15
CA PHE A 32 7.52 -11.86 -13.13
C PHE A 32 6.94 -11.20 -14.40
N GLY A 33 7.80 -10.75 -15.32
CA GLY A 33 7.37 -10.00 -16.51
C GLY A 33 6.76 -8.64 -16.17
N VAL A 34 7.00 -8.12 -14.97
CA VAL A 34 6.54 -6.80 -14.52
C VAL A 34 7.69 -5.80 -14.64
N GLN A 35 7.40 -4.58 -15.07
CA GLN A 35 8.34 -3.46 -14.95
C GLN A 35 7.96 -2.64 -13.73
N VAL A 36 8.95 -2.19 -12.97
CA VAL A 36 8.73 -1.33 -11.80
C VAL A 36 9.66 -0.13 -11.90
N GLU A 37 9.07 1.06 -11.91
CA GLU A 37 9.76 2.35 -11.95
C GLU A 37 9.57 3.06 -10.60
N GLU A 38 10.65 3.54 -10.01
CA GLU A 38 10.59 4.41 -8.84
C GLU A 38 10.41 5.86 -9.31
N THR A 39 9.40 6.53 -8.77
CA THR A 39 9.00 7.90 -9.09
C THR A 39 8.92 8.72 -7.81
N ASP A 40 8.82 10.05 -7.92
CA ASP A 40 8.59 10.93 -6.77
C ASP A 40 7.30 10.60 -6.00
N ALA A 41 6.33 9.94 -6.65
CA ALA A 41 5.06 9.53 -6.08
C ALA A 41 5.04 8.08 -5.55
N GLY A 42 6.16 7.35 -5.63
CA GLY A 42 6.27 5.94 -5.25
C GLY A 42 6.61 5.02 -6.42
N HIS A 43 6.21 3.74 -6.36
CA HIS A 43 6.58 2.74 -7.36
C HIS A 43 5.45 2.53 -8.38
N ALA A 44 5.71 2.82 -9.66
CA ALA A 44 4.78 2.58 -10.76
C ALA A 44 5.04 1.20 -11.38
N LEU A 45 3.99 0.40 -11.56
CA LEU A 45 4.09 -0.94 -12.14
C LEU A 45 3.51 -0.96 -13.56
N THR A 46 4.18 -1.68 -14.46
CA THR A 46 3.68 -1.96 -15.81
C THR A 46 3.68 -3.46 -16.04
N PHE A 47 2.51 -4.02 -16.36
CA PHE A 47 2.33 -5.43 -16.70
C PHE A 47 2.32 -5.63 -18.22
N PRO A 48 2.60 -6.84 -18.72
CA PRO A 48 2.62 -7.11 -20.16
C PRO A 48 1.29 -6.77 -20.84
N GLY A 49 1.35 -5.91 -21.86
CA GLY A 49 0.18 -5.50 -22.63
C GLY A 49 -0.75 -4.51 -21.93
N LEU A 50 -0.38 -3.99 -20.76
CA LEU A 50 -1.18 -3.02 -20.00
C LEU A 50 -0.44 -1.67 -19.88
N PRO A 51 -1.17 -0.55 -19.74
CA PRO A 51 -0.56 0.73 -19.44
C PRO A 51 0.07 0.74 -18.05
N THR A 52 1.03 1.64 -17.84
CA THR A 52 1.64 1.90 -16.54
C THR A 52 0.57 2.33 -15.53
N LEU A 53 0.54 1.66 -14.39
CA LEU A 53 -0.36 1.96 -13.29
C LEU A 53 0.10 3.22 -12.53
N ARG A 54 -0.83 3.87 -11.83
CA ARG A 54 -0.51 4.93 -10.88
C ARG A 54 0.48 4.42 -9.84
N ALA A 55 1.47 5.25 -9.52
CA ALA A 55 2.50 4.93 -8.52
C ALA A 55 1.88 4.58 -7.16
N ALA A 56 2.38 3.50 -6.56
CA ALA A 56 2.07 3.10 -5.19
C ALA A 56 3.03 3.80 -4.22
N GLY A 57 2.48 4.71 -3.42
CA GLY A 57 3.20 5.52 -2.43
C GLY A 57 2.26 6.10 -1.37
N GLY A 58 2.82 6.91 -0.46
CA GLY A 58 2.08 7.50 0.65
C GLY A 58 1.41 6.44 1.53
N SER A 59 0.16 6.69 1.95
CA SER A 59 -0.61 5.76 2.79
C SER A 59 -0.85 4.39 2.16
N LEU A 60 -0.70 4.22 0.84
CA LEU A 60 -0.80 2.91 0.20
C LEU A 60 0.40 1.99 0.51
N SER A 61 1.56 2.56 0.81
CA SER A 61 2.82 1.80 0.95
C SER A 61 3.52 1.97 2.29
N ASP A 62 3.16 3.01 3.04
CA ASP A 62 3.76 3.37 4.32
C ASP A 62 2.71 3.38 5.45
N LEU A 63 3.01 2.68 6.55
CA LEU A 63 2.09 2.57 7.68
C LEU A 63 2.03 3.84 8.55
N VAL A 64 3.09 4.65 8.58
CA VAL A 64 3.09 5.93 9.30
C VAL A 64 2.17 6.90 8.58
N ALA A 65 2.37 7.09 7.27
CA ALA A 65 1.52 7.94 6.44
C ALA A 65 0.05 7.46 6.44
N ARG A 66 -0.17 6.13 6.52
CA ARG A 66 -1.50 5.55 6.70
C ARG A 66 -2.11 5.88 8.05
N SER A 67 -1.35 5.76 9.12
CA SER A 67 -1.82 6.08 10.48
C SER A 67 -2.24 7.54 10.60
N GLU A 68 -1.47 8.45 10.02
CA GLU A 68 -1.81 9.89 9.95
C GLU A 68 -3.10 10.12 9.18
N TRP A 69 -3.22 9.53 7.98
CA TRP A 69 -4.45 9.60 7.19
C TRP A 69 -5.66 9.01 7.94
N MET A 70 -5.50 7.87 8.61
CA MET A 70 -6.57 7.25 9.40
C MET A 70 -7.07 8.20 10.50
N GLN A 71 -6.16 8.90 11.18
CA GLN A 71 -6.51 9.89 12.19
C GLN A 71 -7.29 11.07 11.59
N GLU A 72 -6.87 11.60 10.44
CA GLU A 72 -7.57 12.68 9.74
C GLU A 72 -8.99 12.27 9.29
N GLN A 73 -9.19 11.00 8.94
CA GLN A 73 -10.49 10.48 8.49
C GLN A 73 -11.37 9.93 9.62
N GLY A 74 -10.90 9.91 10.87
CA GLY A 74 -11.63 9.33 12.00
C GLY A 74 -11.74 7.79 11.97
N VAL A 75 -10.82 7.12 11.28
CA VAL A 75 -10.73 5.65 11.23
C VAL A 75 -9.92 5.19 12.44
N GLY A 76 -10.59 4.55 13.40
CA GLY A 76 -9.96 4.04 14.63
C GLY A 76 -9.26 2.71 14.41
N SER A 77 -9.72 1.91 13.44
CA SER A 77 -9.08 0.64 13.08
C SER A 77 -9.31 0.32 11.62
N GLN A 78 -8.30 -0.26 11.00
CA GLN A 78 -8.36 -0.68 9.62
C GLN A 78 -7.76 -2.09 9.48
N TYR A 79 -8.54 -3.03 8.96
CA TYR A 79 -8.07 -4.35 8.60
C TYR A 79 -7.53 -4.31 7.18
N ILE A 80 -6.22 -4.51 7.05
CA ILE A 80 -5.50 -4.39 5.78
C ILE A 80 -5.10 -5.76 5.23
N ALA A 81 -5.30 -5.94 3.93
CA ALA A 81 -4.77 -7.07 3.16
C ALA A 81 -3.65 -6.61 2.23
N ALA A 82 -2.78 -7.54 1.82
CA ALA A 82 -1.80 -7.25 0.78
C ALA A 82 -2.52 -6.95 -0.54
N TRP A 83 -2.11 -5.88 -1.21
CA TRP A 83 -2.55 -5.55 -2.56
C TRP A 83 -1.71 -6.33 -3.57
N LEU A 84 -2.30 -7.41 -4.10
CA LEU A 84 -1.73 -8.36 -5.08
C LEU A 84 -0.46 -9.08 -4.62
#